data_AF-A0A8X6VYY8-F1
#
_entry.id   AF-A0A8X6VYY8-F1
#
_cell.length_a   1.000
_cell.length_b   1.000
_cell.length_c   1.000
_cell.angle_alpha   90.00
_cell.angle_beta   90.00
_cell.angle_gamma   90.00
#
_symmetry.space_group_name_H-M   'P 1'
#
loop_
_entity.id
_entity.type
_entity.pdbx_description
1 polymer ?
#
loop_
_entity_poly.entity_id
_entity_poly.type
_entity_poly.pdbx_seq_one_letter_code
_entity_poly.pdbx_strand_id
1 'polypeptide(L)'
;MAIVYDLCNAAMKYGLANEEIARKQYEREYSTEVKICGLLVDKDKPFLCASPDGLVGDDGLIEIKCPYSARFESNLLEFLITKKIV
;
A
#
# COMPACT_ATOMS: atom_id res chain seq x y z
N MET A 1 14.43 9.38 -28.86
CA MET A 1 14.86 8.37 -27.85
C MET A 1 14.45 8.91 -26.49
N ALA A 2 13.31 8.49 -25.94
CA ALA A 2 12.93 8.89 -24.59
C ALA A 2 13.80 8.10 -23.61
N ILE A 3 14.62 8.80 -22.83
CA ILE A 3 15.35 8.18 -21.72
C ILE A 3 14.32 8.00 -20.61
N VAL A 4 13.82 6.78 -20.45
CA VAL A 4 12.98 6.43 -19.31
C VAL A 4 13.93 6.17 -18.14
N TYR A 5 14.06 7.15 -17.24
CA TYR A 5 14.79 6.96 -16.00
C TYR A 5 13.96 6.09 -15.05
N ASP A 6 14.55 5.01 -14.51
CA ASP A 6 13.96 4.26 -13.39
C ASP A 6 14.03 5.14 -12.14
N LEU A 7 12.89 5.74 -11.77
CA LEU A 7 12.75 6.56 -10.56
C LEU A 7 12.48 5.73 -9.30
N CYS A 8 12.40 4.39 -9.39
CA CYS A 8 12.16 3.53 -8.23
C CYS A 8 13.42 3.37 -7.37
N ASN A 9 13.39 4.00 -6.19
CA ASN A 9 14.41 3.79 -5.17
C ASN A 9 14.22 2.44 -4.42
N ALA A 10 15.18 2.09 -3.56
CA ALA A 10 15.15 0.85 -2.79
C ALA A 10 13.89 0.69 -1.91
N ALA A 11 13.37 1.80 -1.37
CA ALA A 11 12.16 1.75 -0.54
C ALA A 11 10.90 1.47 -1.37
N MET A 12 10.80 2.07 -2.56
CA MET A 12 9.70 1.79 -3.50
C MET A 12 9.73 0.33 -3.99
N LYS A 13 10.93 -0.17 -4.35
CA LYS A 13 11.11 -1.58 -4.76
C LYS A 13 10.72 -2.55 -3.64
N TYR A 14 11.09 -2.21 -2.40
CA TYR A 14 10.69 -2.99 -1.24
C TYR A 14 9.18 -2.96 -1.01
N GLY A 15 8.54 -1.80 -1.15
CA GLY A 15 7.09 -1.66 -1.07
C GLY A 15 6.38 -2.61 -2.03
N LEU A 16 6.68 -2.47 -3.33
CA LEU A 16 6.10 -3.29 -4.39
C LEU A 16 6.30 -4.80 -4.17
N ALA A 17 7.47 -5.21 -3.67
CA ALA A 17 7.75 -6.62 -3.45
C ALA A 17 7.00 -7.24 -2.24
N ASN A 18 6.56 -6.42 -1.28
CA ASN A 18 5.97 -6.90 -0.02
C ASN A 18 4.48 -6.61 0.12
N GLU A 19 3.91 -5.74 -0.74
CA GLU A 19 2.50 -5.34 -0.68
C GLU A 19 1.55 -6.55 -0.73
N GLU A 20 1.78 -7.50 -1.64
CA GLU A 20 0.96 -8.71 -1.75
C GLU A 20 1.01 -9.57 -0.47
N ILE A 21 2.19 -9.66 0.15
CA ILE A 21 2.39 -10.42 1.39
C ILE A 21 1.61 -9.76 2.53
N ALA A 22 1.70 -8.42 2.64
CA ALA A 22 0.97 -7.64 3.63
C ALA A 22 -0.55 -7.74 3.43
N ARG A 23 -1.03 -7.64 2.18
CA ARG A 23 -2.46 -7.83 1.84
C ARG A 23 -2.95 -9.21 2.27
N LYS A 24 -2.24 -10.28 1.91
CA LYS A 24 -2.59 -11.66 2.29
C LYS A 24 -2.59 -11.87 3.80
N GLN A 25 -1.72 -11.16 4.53
CA GLN A 25 -1.73 -11.22 5.98
C GLN A 25 -2.97 -10.54 6.57
N TYR A 26 -3.34 -9.36 6.07
CA TYR A 26 -4.58 -8.68 6.44
C TYR A 26 -5.81 -9.55 6.15
N GLU A 27 -5.91 -10.14 4.95
CA GLU A 27 -7.00 -11.05 4.58
C GLU A 27 -7.16 -12.21 5.58
N ARG A 28 -6.04 -12.83 5.97
CA ARG A 28 -6.04 -13.91 6.97
C ARG A 28 -6.44 -13.45 8.36
N GLU A 29 -5.90 -12.32 8.82
CA GLU A 29 -6.12 -11.81 10.17
C GLU A 29 -7.59 -11.40 10.38
N TYR A 30 -8.19 -10.74 9.39
CA TYR A 30 -9.57 -10.25 9.46
C TYR A 30 -10.59 -11.19 8.83
N SER A 31 -10.15 -12.36 8.32
CA SER A 31 -11.01 -13.33 7.62
C SER A 31 -11.88 -12.67 6.54
N THR A 32 -11.27 -11.76 5.77
CA THR A 32 -11.93 -10.98 4.71
C THR A 32 -11.18 -11.13 3.39
N GLU A 33 -11.87 -10.89 2.29
CA GLU A 33 -11.24 -10.76 0.96
C GLU A 33 -10.90 -9.29 0.70
N VAL A 34 -9.73 -9.03 0.11
CA VAL A 34 -9.34 -7.73 -0.41
C VAL A 34 -9.37 -7.78 -1.94
N LYS A 35 -10.28 -7.01 -2.55
CA LYS A 35 -10.38 -6.90 -4.00
C LYS A 35 -9.40 -5.86 -4.53
N ILE A 36 -8.44 -6.29 -5.34
CA ILE A 36 -7.49 -5.37 -5.99
C ILE A 36 -8.25 -4.43 -6.93
N CYS A 37 -7.92 -3.15 -6.87
CA CYS A 37 -8.42 -2.12 -7.78
C CYS A 37 -7.26 -1.39 -8.47
N GLY A 38 -7.58 -0.72 -9.57
CA GLY A 38 -6.68 0.23 -10.22
C GLY A 38 -7.03 1.67 -9.85
N LEU A 39 -6.80 2.57 -10.80
CA LEU A 39 -7.15 3.98 -10.65
C LEU A 39 -8.67 4.19 -10.72
N LEU A 40 -9.23 4.77 -9.66
CA LEU A 40 -10.62 5.21 -9.58
C LEU A 40 -10.68 6.71 -9.83
N VAL A 41 -11.36 7.13 -10.91
CA VAL A 41 -11.48 8.55 -11.30
C VAL A 41 -12.82 9.10 -10.79
N ASP A 42 -12.79 10.32 -10.24
CA ASP A 42 -14.01 11.02 -9.82
C ASP A 42 -14.90 11.31 -11.05
N LYS A 43 -16.19 10.97 -10.94
CA LYS A 43 -17.14 11.05 -12.06
C LYS A 43 -17.42 12.48 -12.51
N ASP A 44 -17.41 13.44 -11.58
CA ASP A 44 -17.74 14.84 -11.85
C ASP A 44 -16.48 15.68 -12.08
N LYS A 45 -15.34 15.23 -11.54
CA LYS A 45 -14.03 15.91 -11.62
C LYS A 45 -12.98 14.94 -12.18
N PRO A 46 -12.91 14.74 -13.51
CA PRO A 46 -12.02 13.74 -14.13
C PRO A 46 -10.51 13.93 -13.87
N PHE A 47 -10.11 15.07 -13.32
CA PHE A 47 -8.74 15.37 -12.90
C PHE A 47 -8.41 14.88 -11.47
N LEU A 48 -9.40 14.38 -10.72
CA LEU A 48 -9.21 13.77 -9.41
C LEU A 48 -9.34 12.25 -9.51
N CYS A 49 -8.46 11.55 -8.80
CA CYS A 49 -8.47 10.10 -8.74
C CYS A 49 -7.87 9.58 -7.44
N ALA A 50 -8.17 8.33 -7.12
CA ALA A 50 -7.56 7.57 -6.03
C ALA A 50 -7.16 6.18 -6.56
N SER A 51 -6.11 5.59 -6.00
CA SER A 51 -5.70 4.23 -6.30
C SER A 51 -5.50 3.48 -4.98
N PRO A 52 -6.59 3.07 -4.31
CA PRO A 52 -6.47 2.27 -3.10
C PRO A 52 -5.73 0.96 -3.40
N ASP A 53 -5.00 0.44 -2.42
CA ASP A 53 -4.31 -0.86 -2.55
C ASP A 53 -5.32 -2.03 -2.56
N GLY A 54 -6.54 -1.80 -2.05
CA GLY A 54 -7.66 -2.70 -2.27
C GLY A 54 -8.98 -2.24 -1.65
N LEU A 55 -10.07 -2.89 -2.07
CA LEU A 55 -11.43 -2.71 -1.55
C LEU A 55 -11.78 -3.86 -0.61
N VAL A 56 -12.48 -3.55 0.49
CA VAL A 56 -12.82 -4.51 1.54
C VAL A 56 -14.32 -4.42 1.84
N GLY A 57 -15.05 -5.53 1.71
CA GLY A 57 -16.50 -5.54 1.91
C GLY A 57 -17.23 -4.62 0.92
N ASP A 58 -18.29 -3.96 1.41
CA ASP A 58 -19.17 -3.11 0.58
C ASP A 58 -18.78 -1.61 0.64
N ASP A 59 -18.12 -1.17 1.70
CA ASP A 59 -17.84 0.24 2.00
C ASP A 59 -16.40 0.51 2.52
N GLY A 60 -15.55 -0.51 2.60
CA GLY A 60 -14.18 -0.42 3.11
C GLY A 60 -13.11 -0.34 2.02
N LEU A 61 -11.95 0.20 2.41
CA LEU A 61 -10.73 0.23 1.61
C LEU A 61 -9.50 -0.01 2.50
N ILE A 62 -8.40 -0.45 1.88
CA ILE A 62 -7.11 -0.61 2.55
C ILE A 62 -6.02 0.19 1.82
N GLU A 63 -5.12 0.75 2.62
CA GLU A 63 -3.87 1.38 2.19
C GLU A 63 -2.72 0.69 2.94
N ILE A 64 -1.84 0.03 2.19
CA ILE A 64 -0.76 -0.81 2.68
C ILE A 64 0.54 -0.01 2.66
N LYS A 65 1.26 -0.05 3.77
CA LYS A 65 2.60 0.55 3.90
C LYS A 65 3.61 -0.50 4.31
N CYS A 66 4.63 -0.69 3.47
CA CYS A 66 5.78 -1.54 3.76
C CYS A 66 7.05 -0.67 3.86
N PRO A 67 7.28 0.01 5.00
CA PRO A 67 8.39 0.94 5.15
C PRO A 67 9.73 0.19 5.15
N TYR A 68 10.60 0.54 4.20
CA TYR A 68 11.95 -0.06 4.11
C TYR A 68 12.78 0.14 5.37
N SER A 69 12.58 1.24 6.10
CA SER A 69 13.26 1.50 7.36
C SER A 69 12.90 0.51 8.45
N ALA A 70 11.77 -0.18 8.36
CA ALA A 70 11.30 -1.19 9.31
C ALA A 70 11.60 -2.64 8.89
N ARG A 71 12.32 -2.87 7.79
CA ARG A 71 12.47 -4.20 7.15
C ARG A 71 13.11 -5.29 8.01
N PHE A 72 13.75 -4.91 9.13
CA PHE A 72 14.36 -5.83 10.08
C PHE A 72 13.73 -5.75 11.48
N GLU A 73 12.64 -4.98 11.61
CA GLU A 73 11.96 -4.79 12.88
C GLU A 73 11.01 -5.96 13.14
N SER A 74 11.09 -6.53 14.33
CA SER A 74 10.16 -7.56 14.79
C SER A 74 8.87 -6.97 15.36
N ASN A 75 8.90 -5.72 15.82
CA ASN A 75 7.77 -5.00 16.37
C ASN A 75 7.46 -3.73 15.56
N LEU A 76 6.67 -3.90 14.51
CA LEU A 76 6.26 -2.81 13.62
C LEU A 76 5.47 -1.71 14.34
N LEU A 77 4.64 -2.08 15.32
CA LEU A 77 3.80 -1.11 16.03
C LEU A 77 4.67 -0.15 16.86
N GLU A 78 5.63 -0.68 17.60
CA GLU A 78 6.59 0.12 18.37
C GLU A 78 7.46 0.98 17.46
N PHE A 79 7.92 0.43 16.33
CA PHE A 79 8.69 1.19 15.34
C PHE A 79 7.91 2.41 14.80
N LEU A 80 6.62 2.25 14.49
CA LEU A 80 5.80 3.34 13.94
C LEU A 80 5.51 4.43 14.98
N ILE A 81 5.20 4.03 16.22
CA ILE A 81 4.92 4.96 17.32
C ILE A 81 6.16 5.81 17.65
N THR A 82 7.34 5.19 17.72
CA THR A 82 8.58 5.87 18.11
C THR A 82 9.09 6.85 17.06
N LYS A 83 8.80 6.63 15.77
CA LYS A 83 9.29 7.49 14.68
C LYS A 83 8.31 8.56 14.20
N LYS A 84 7.12 8.71 14.82
CA LYS A 84 6.07 9.65 14.40
C LYS A 84 5.85 9.62 12.88
N ILE A 85 5.59 8.44 12.34
CA ILE A 85 5.11 8.29 10.95
C ILE A 85 3.60 8.05 11.03
N VAL A 86 2.88 9.01 11.58
CA VAL A 86 1.41 9.15 11.45
C VAL A 86 1.10 10.64 11.38
#